data_AF-A0A2E2XDQ5-F1
#
_entry.id   AF-A0A2E2XDQ5-F1
#
_cell.length_a   1.000
_cell.length_b   1.000
_cell.length_c   1.000
_cell.angle_alpha   90.00
_cell.angle_beta   90.00
_cell.angle_gamma   90.00
#
_symmetry.space_group_name_H-M   'P 1'
#
loop_
_entity.id
_entity.type
_entity.pdbx_description
1 polymer ?
#
loop_
_entity_poly.entity_id
_entity_poly.type
_entity_poly.pdbx_seq_one_letter_code
_entity_poly.pdbx_strand_id
1 'polypeptide(L)'
;MKPKYPQSPLPVEIVSGGDPLRDYCLWDYPPREPPEGKWHASNLLFQSFKAAGLDDTFIPVCQAIREAIGFNQTVWGIKLADGRISWEFYFYDYERLERQVSISKLIDALKPFVSCELQYSESRPYFMFSLDLDASWGQPRSLLKEINIYMGNVGSNVSSGLSYSLTKKGLLFENLYSFFDAQQERDQAIEKALCSTHFDLPQFPLDTLFLPQLIDCGVLVVANKRECDGIYFSRISVDQLLWFMEEMAYPEALTGYIRDNRDMLAHLSFDVGLDYLWQDGRIRFHKTAYYGVF
;
A
#
# COMPACT_ATOMS: atom_id res chain seq x y z
N MET A 1 -20.05 12.37 25.81
CA MET A 1 -20.62 11.75 24.59
C MET A 1 -19.51 11.72 23.56
N LYS A 2 -19.02 10.53 23.20
CA LYS A 2 -18.07 10.36 22.09
C LYS A 2 -18.84 10.51 20.77
N PRO A 3 -18.29 11.16 19.74
CA PRO A 3 -19.01 11.37 18.49
C PRO A 3 -19.34 10.02 17.84
N LYS A 4 -20.59 9.91 17.37
CA LYS A 4 -21.04 8.82 16.50
C LYS A 4 -20.37 9.01 15.15
N TYR A 5 -19.66 7.99 14.65
CA TYR A 5 -19.26 7.94 13.24
C TYR A 5 -20.03 6.82 12.55
N PRO A 6 -21.08 7.20 11.81
CA PRO A 6 -21.17 6.87 10.39
C PRO A 6 -21.56 8.16 9.62
N GLN A 7 -21.13 8.48 8.39
CA GLN A 7 -20.71 7.73 7.21
C GLN A 7 -19.77 8.62 6.35
N SER A 8 -18.99 8.04 5.43
CA SER A 8 -18.48 8.79 4.27
C SER A 8 -19.09 8.22 2.99
N PRO A 9 -19.94 9.00 2.29
CA PRO A 9 -20.18 8.90 0.85
C PRO A 9 -19.74 10.17 0.08
N LEU A 10 -19.25 11.20 0.77
CA LEU A 10 -19.00 12.62 0.44
C LEU A 10 -18.15 13.21 1.63
N PRO A 11 -18.20 14.55 1.87
CA PRO A 11 -17.13 15.56 2.12
C PRO A 11 -15.70 15.12 2.51
N VAL A 12 -14.77 16.09 2.50
CA VAL A 12 -13.40 15.94 3.01
C VAL A 12 -13.39 15.37 4.42
N GLU A 13 -12.67 14.27 4.64
CA GLU A 13 -12.44 13.70 5.97
C GLU A 13 -11.32 14.46 6.69
N ILE A 14 -11.53 14.79 7.96
CA ILE A 14 -10.60 15.55 8.81
C ILE A 14 -10.03 14.63 9.88
N VAL A 15 -8.73 14.75 10.16
CA VAL A 15 -8.08 14.03 11.26
C VAL A 15 -8.62 14.54 12.59
N SER A 16 -9.05 13.62 13.46
CA SER A 16 -9.39 13.95 14.84
C SER A 16 -8.13 14.01 15.69
N GLY A 17 -8.08 14.88 16.71
CA GLY A 17 -6.89 15.12 17.55
C GLY A 17 -6.36 13.93 18.38
N GLY A 18 -6.85 12.71 18.17
CA GLY A 18 -6.33 11.48 18.76
C GLY A 18 -6.25 10.30 17.80
N ASP A 19 -6.45 10.52 16.49
CA ASP A 19 -6.32 9.45 15.51
C ASP A 19 -4.83 9.07 15.35
N PRO A 20 -4.47 7.79 15.45
CA PRO A 20 -3.10 7.37 15.20
C PRO A 20 -2.74 7.59 13.73
N LEU A 21 -1.56 8.14 13.48
CA LEU A 21 -0.98 8.24 12.14
C LEU A 21 -0.07 7.05 11.91
N ARG A 22 -0.25 6.38 10.78
CA ARG A 22 0.34 5.07 10.49
C ARG A 22 0.86 4.99 9.07
N ASP A 23 2.00 4.33 8.90
CA ASP A 23 2.56 4.00 7.58
C ASP A 23 1.85 2.76 6.98
N TYR A 24 2.27 2.33 5.78
CA TYR A 24 1.69 1.15 5.14
C TYR A 24 1.88 -0.15 5.93
N CYS A 25 2.70 -0.19 6.99
CA CYS A 25 2.83 -1.33 7.90
C CYS A 25 1.89 -1.23 9.10
N LEU A 26 1.02 -0.21 9.16
CA LEU A 26 0.28 0.16 10.36
C LEU A 26 1.19 0.48 11.56
N TRP A 27 2.45 0.88 11.35
CA TRP A 27 3.30 1.33 12.44
C TRP A 27 3.07 2.82 12.69
N ASP A 28 2.86 3.16 13.96
CA ASP A 28 2.60 4.53 14.37
C ASP A 28 3.83 5.42 14.08
N TYR A 29 3.57 6.66 13.67
CA TYR A 29 4.58 7.70 13.50
C TYR A 29 4.09 9.04 14.06
N PRO A 30 5.01 9.93 14.51
CA PRO A 30 4.63 11.27 14.94
C PRO A 30 4.26 12.15 13.74
N PRO A 31 3.25 13.03 13.86
CA PRO A 31 2.90 13.95 12.78
C PRO A 31 4.06 14.90 12.46
N ARG A 32 4.19 15.28 11.18
CA ARG A 32 5.22 16.25 10.73
C ARG A 32 4.85 17.70 11.04
N GLU A 33 3.55 17.98 11.18
CA GLU A 33 2.95 19.26 11.51
C GLU A 33 1.71 19.03 12.39
N PRO A 34 1.14 20.04 13.09
CA PRO A 34 -0.07 19.87 13.86
C PRO A 34 -1.25 19.31 13.01
N PRO A 35 -1.84 18.15 13.38
CA PRO A 35 -2.85 17.47 12.56
C PRO A 35 -4.27 18.04 12.73
N GLU A 36 -4.51 18.89 13.72
CA GLU A 36 -5.86 19.38 14.02
C GLU A 36 -6.45 20.20 12.86
N GLY A 37 -7.64 19.80 12.41
CA GLY A 37 -8.32 20.44 11.27
C GLY A 37 -7.73 20.11 9.90
N LYS A 38 -6.73 19.22 9.83
CA LYS A 38 -6.08 18.78 8.59
C LYS A 38 -6.75 17.54 7.99
N TRP A 39 -6.43 17.22 6.75
CA TRP A 39 -7.13 16.18 5.99
C TRP A 39 -6.65 14.78 6.32
N HIS A 40 -7.58 13.84 6.41
CA HIS A 40 -7.25 12.43 6.53
C HIS A 40 -6.70 11.87 5.21
N ALA A 41 -5.82 10.86 5.27
CA ALA A 41 -5.18 10.26 4.08
C ALA A 41 -6.20 9.61 3.12
N SER A 42 -7.32 9.13 3.65
CA SER A 42 -8.47 8.59 2.88
C SER A 42 -8.99 9.54 1.80
N ASN A 43 -8.81 10.86 1.92
CA ASN A 43 -9.20 11.81 0.88
C ASN A 43 -8.47 11.56 -0.44
N LEU A 44 -7.20 11.09 -0.40
CA LEU A 44 -6.45 10.72 -1.61
C LEU A 44 -7.01 9.44 -2.25
N LEU A 45 -7.44 8.49 -1.42
CA LEU A 45 -8.12 7.28 -1.89
C LEU A 45 -9.43 7.63 -2.60
N PHE A 46 -10.29 8.43 -1.98
CA PHE A 46 -11.58 8.79 -2.58
C PHE A 46 -11.43 9.65 -3.83
N GLN A 47 -10.46 10.57 -3.85
CA GLN A 47 -10.13 11.32 -5.05
C GLN A 47 -9.70 10.40 -6.20
N SER A 48 -8.96 9.33 -5.90
CA SER A 48 -8.55 8.37 -6.93
C SER A 48 -9.72 7.58 -7.53
N PHE A 49 -10.72 7.22 -6.72
CA PHE A 49 -11.95 6.62 -7.22
C PHE A 49 -12.74 7.58 -8.10
N LYS A 50 -12.87 8.83 -7.66
CA LYS A 50 -13.56 9.88 -8.43
C LYS A 50 -12.86 10.14 -9.76
N ALA A 51 -11.53 10.20 -9.78
CA ALA A 51 -10.76 10.37 -11.01
C ALA A 51 -10.96 9.21 -12.01
N ALA A 52 -11.27 8.01 -11.49
CA ALA A 52 -11.60 6.84 -12.30
C ALA A 52 -13.11 6.68 -12.62
N GLY A 53 -13.98 7.51 -12.04
CA GLY A 53 -15.43 7.37 -12.14
C GLY A 53 -15.98 6.11 -11.45
N LEU A 54 -15.35 5.70 -10.34
CA LEU A 54 -15.67 4.48 -9.57
C LEU A 54 -16.04 4.76 -8.11
N ASP A 55 -16.26 6.02 -7.74
CA ASP A 55 -16.60 6.45 -6.38
C ASP A 55 -17.92 5.85 -5.89
N ASP A 56 -18.95 5.82 -6.73
CA ASP A 56 -20.24 5.16 -6.41
C ASP A 56 -20.08 3.65 -6.11
N THR A 57 -19.06 3.02 -6.69
CA THR A 57 -18.77 1.59 -6.50
C THR A 57 -17.93 1.36 -5.25
N PHE A 58 -16.83 2.09 -5.10
CA PHE A 58 -15.81 1.77 -4.10
C PHE A 58 -15.99 2.46 -2.76
N ILE A 59 -16.73 3.57 -2.67
CA ILE A 59 -17.01 4.16 -1.36
C ILE A 59 -17.87 3.21 -0.49
N PRO A 60 -18.95 2.57 -1.00
CA PRO A 60 -19.67 1.54 -0.24
C PRO A 60 -18.79 0.36 0.20
N VAL A 61 -17.82 -0.05 -0.63
CA VAL A 61 -16.83 -1.08 -0.27
C VAL A 61 -15.99 -0.63 0.93
N CYS A 62 -15.46 0.61 0.88
CA CYS A 62 -14.70 1.20 1.98
C CYS A 62 -15.52 1.28 3.28
N GLN A 63 -16.82 1.62 3.19
CA GLN A 63 -17.72 1.63 4.36
C GLN A 63 -17.86 0.24 4.97
N ALA A 64 -18.16 -0.79 4.17
CA ALA A 64 -18.29 -2.16 4.64
C ALA A 64 -17.00 -2.67 5.30
N ILE A 65 -15.84 -2.30 4.74
CA ILE A 65 -14.53 -2.61 5.33
C ILE A 65 -14.37 -1.93 6.69
N ARG A 66 -14.65 -0.64 6.79
CA ARG A 66 -14.55 0.10 8.07
C ARG A 66 -15.48 -0.45 9.14
N GLU A 67 -16.68 -0.89 8.77
CA GLU A 67 -17.62 -1.52 9.70
C GLU A 67 -17.10 -2.86 10.23
N ALA A 68 -16.43 -3.65 9.38
CA ALA A 68 -15.92 -4.97 9.75
C ALA A 68 -14.55 -4.94 10.45
N ILE A 69 -13.64 -4.11 9.97
CA ILE A 69 -12.23 -4.09 10.35
C ILE A 69 -11.92 -2.95 11.32
N GLY A 70 -12.61 -1.82 11.19
CA GLY A 70 -12.40 -0.61 11.97
C GLY A 70 -11.81 0.54 11.16
N PHE A 71 -11.98 1.76 11.67
CA PHE A 71 -11.41 2.97 11.11
C PHE A 71 -9.88 3.01 11.33
N ASN A 72 -9.13 3.42 10.31
CA ASN A 72 -7.67 3.47 10.32
C ASN A 72 -6.98 2.13 10.59
N GLN A 73 -7.59 1.07 10.09
CA GLN A 73 -7.09 -0.31 10.20
C GLN A 73 -6.85 -0.96 8.83
N THR A 74 -7.12 -0.23 7.75
CA THR A 74 -6.87 -0.73 6.38
C THR A 74 -5.88 0.19 5.68
N VAL A 75 -4.83 -0.41 5.14
CA VAL A 75 -3.89 0.29 4.27
C VAL A 75 -4.42 0.20 2.86
N TRP A 76 -4.35 1.30 2.12
CA TRP A 76 -4.61 1.33 0.69
C TRP A 76 -3.32 1.60 -0.08
N GLY A 77 -3.22 1.01 -1.27
CA GLY A 77 -2.19 1.31 -2.25
C GLY A 77 -2.82 1.65 -3.59
N ILE A 78 -2.41 2.76 -4.19
CA ILE A 78 -2.81 3.17 -5.53
C ILE A 78 -1.61 2.93 -6.43
N LYS A 79 -1.77 2.04 -7.40
CA LYS A 79 -0.71 1.58 -8.29
C LYS A 79 -0.88 2.23 -9.65
N LEU A 80 0.20 2.64 -10.29
CA LEU A 80 0.26 3.01 -11.70
C LEU A 80 1.07 1.97 -12.48
N ALA A 81 0.44 1.34 -13.46
CA ALA A 81 1.10 0.42 -14.39
C ALA A 81 0.50 0.59 -15.79
N ASP A 82 1.35 0.62 -16.82
CA ASP A 82 0.94 0.77 -18.22
C ASP A 82 -0.06 1.93 -18.45
N GLY A 83 0.16 3.05 -17.76
CA GLY A 83 -0.67 4.25 -17.84
C GLY A 83 -2.05 4.14 -17.19
N ARG A 84 -2.29 3.09 -16.38
CA ARG A 84 -3.57 2.84 -15.70
C ARG A 84 -3.37 2.75 -14.20
N ILE A 85 -4.32 3.32 -13.46
CA ILE A 85 -4.36 3.18 -12.01
C ILE A 85 -5.15 1.94 -11.59
N SER A 86 -4.72 1.31 -10.51
CA SER A 86 -5.44 0.24 -9.80
C SER A 86 -5.27 0.39 -8.30
N TRP A 87 -6.05 -0.37 -7.53
CA TRP A 87 -6.08 -0.27 -6.07
C TRP A 87 -5.81 -1.63 -5.43
N GLU A 88 -5.12 -1.61 -4.30
CA GLU A 88 -4.98 -2.77 -3.43
C GLU A 88 -5.25 -2.35 -1.99
N PHE A 89 -5.98 -3.17 -1.25
CA PHE A 89 -6.20 -2.99 0.18
C PHE A 89 -5.46 -4.05 0.98
N TYR A 90 -4.72 -3.64 1.99
CA TYR A 90 -3.94 -4.49 2.87
C TYR A 90 -4.49 -4.44 4.29
N PHE A 91 -4.55 -5.61 4.91
CA PHE A 91 -5.15 -5.86 6.21
C PHE A 91 -4.11 -6.52 7.09
N TYR A 92 -3.69 -5.82 8.14
CA TYR A 92 -2.67 -6.30 9.07
C TYR A 92 -3.33 -6.82 10.34
N ASP A 93 -2.75 -7.89 10.88
CA ASP A 93 -2.99 -8.34 12.24
C ASP A 93 -1.72 -9.03 12.78
N TYR A 94 -0.98 -8.30 13.61
CA TYR A 94 0.28 -8.76 14.16
C TYR A 94 0.12 -9.83 15.26
N GLU A 95 -1.10 -10.06 15.77
CA GLU A 95 -1.41 -11.11 16.76
C GLU A 95 -1.49 -12.51 16.11
N ARG A 96 -1.50 -12.58 14.76
CA ARG A 96 -1.42 -13.83 13.98
C ARG A 96 -2.48 -14.85 14.39
N LEU A 97 -2.13 -15.85 15.21
CA LEU A 97 -3.08 -16.89 15.60
C LEU A 97 -4.21 -16.35 16.50
N GLU A 98 -3.98 -15.22 17.16
CA GLU A 98 -4.97 -14.53 18.02
C GLU A 98 -5.63 -13.32 17.31
N ARG A 99 -5.50 -13.27 15.97
CA ARG A 99 -6.00 -12.19 15.11
C ARG A 99 -7.48 -11.86 15.35
N GLN A 100 -7.80 -10.58 15.22
CA GLN A 100 -9.17 -10.03 15.17
C GLN A 100 -9.57 -9.62 13.74
N VAL A 101 -8.58 -9.43 12.86
CA VAL A 101 -8.73 -9.17 11.43
C VAL A 101 -8.33 -10.42 10.66
N SER A 102 -9.27 -10.99 9.90
CA SER A 102 -9.08 -12.24 9.16
C SER A 102 -9.64 -12.18 7.74
N ILE A 103 -9.14 -13.05 6.87
CA ILE A 103 -9.61 -13.21 5.49
C ILE A 103 -11.12 -13.49 5.49
N SER A 104 -11.56 -14.50 6.24
CA SER A 104 -12.98 -14.88 6.39
C SER A 104 -13.88 -13.72 6.81
N LYS A 105 -13.48 -12.95 7.83
CA LYS A 105 -14.23 -11.79 8.31
C LYS A 105 -14.40 -10.74 7.22
N LEU A 106 -13.34 -10.45 6.47
CA LEU A 106 -13.40 -9.50 5.36
C LEU A 106 -14.27 -10.01 4.21
N ILE A 107 -14.10 -11.28 3.80
CA ILE A 107 -14.90 -11.87 2.73
C ILE A 107 -16.39 -11.84 3.08
N ASP A 108 -16.75 -12.10 4.33
CA ASP A 108 -18.13 -11.99 4.81
C ASP A 108 -18.68 -10.56 4.67
N ALA A 109 -17.88 -9.54 5.00
CA ALA A 109 -18.26 -8.13 4.84
C ALA A 109 -18.39 -7.71 3.36
N LEU A 110 -17.61 -8.33 2.47
CA LEU A 110 -17.58 -8.01 1.04
C LEU A 110 -18.58 -8.78 0.18
N LYS A 111 -19.34 -9.74 0.74
CA LYS A 111 -20.37 -10.52 0.03
C LYS A 111 -21.34 -9.70 -0.83
N PRO A 112 -21.77 -8.48 -0.44
CA PRO A 112 -22.64 -7.67 -1.29
C PRO A 112 -22.00 -7.19 -2.60
N PHE A 113 -20.66 -7.15 -2.66
CA PHE A 113 -19.92 -6.53 -3.78
C PHE A 113 -19.21 -7.55 -4.66
N VAL A 114 -18.84 -8.71 -4.11
CA VAL A 114 -18.05 -9.71 -4.80
C VAL A 114 -18.33 -11.12 -4.25
N SER A 115 -18.37 -12.11 -5.15
CA SER A 115 -18.37 -13.52 -4.76
C SER A 115 -16.94 -14.00 -4.54
N CYS A 116 -16.71 -14.89 -3.58
CA CYS A 116 -15.40 -15.49 -3.35
C CYS A 116 -15.55 -16.99 -3.10
N GLU A 117 -14.83 -17.80 -3.85
CA GLU A 117 -14.77 -19.26 -3.70
C GLU A 117 -13.45 -19.73 -3.08
N LEU A 118 -12.54 -18.79 -2.78
CA LEU A 118 -11.23 -19.10 -2.21
C LEU A 118 -11.37 -19.47 -0.75
N GLN A 119 -10.63 -20.48 -0.33
CA GLN A 119 -10.59 -20.93 1.05
C GLN A 119 -9.15 -20.91 1.56
N TYR A 120 -8.96 -20.36 2.75
CA TYR A 120 -7.68 -20.36 3.44
C TYR A 120 -7.90 -20.67 4.92
N SER A 121 -6.96 -21.43 5.50
CA SER A 121 -7.04 -21.81 6.90
C SER A 121 -6.64 -20.66 7.82
N GLU A 122 -7.56 -20.19 8.64
CA GLU A 122 -7.31 -19.14 9.64
C GLU A 122 -6.33 -19.56 10.75
N SER A 123 -6.15 -20.86 10.94
CA SER A 123 -5.15 -21.43 11.86
C SER A 123 -3.71 -21.31 11.36
N ARG A 124 -3.46 -20.66 10.20
CA ARG A 124 -2.11 -20.39 9.70
C ARG A 124 -1.63 -19.04 10.24
N PRO A 125 -0.35 -18.88 10.61
CA PRO A 125 0.15 -17.69 11.29
C PRO A 125 0.52 -16.54 10.32
N TYR A 126 -0.33 -16.25 9.32
CA TYR A 126 -0.17 -15.07 8.47
C TYR A 126 -0.34 -13.80 9.33
N PHE A 127 0.31 -12.69 9.00
CA PHE A 127 0.16 -11.43 9.74
C PHE A 127 -0.46 -10.33 8.88
N MET A 128 -0.59 -10.56 7.58
CA MET A 128 -1.25 -9.65 6.66
C MET A 128 -1.85 -10.44 5.49
N PHE A 129 -2.88 -9.87 4.88
CA PHE A 129 -3.36 -10.26 3.57
C PHE A 129 -3.81 -9.01 2.79
N SER A 130 -3.93 -9.13 1.48
CA SER A 130 -4.42 -8.03 0.64
C SER A 130 -5.24 -8.51 -0.54
N LEU A 131 -6.08 -7.59 -1.02
CA LEU A 131 -6.98 -7.78 -2.15
C LEU A 131 -6.71 -6.69 -3.19
N ASP A 132 -6.49 -7.08 -4.43
CA ASP A 132 -6.57 -6.15 -5.56
C ASP A 132 -8.05 -5.86 -5.88
N LEU A 133 -8.37 -4.57 -6.01
CA LEU A 133 -9.68 -4.11 -6.42
C LEU A 133 -9.65 -3.83 -7.91
N ASP A 134 -10.69 -4.30 -8.60
CA ASP A 134 -10.87 -4.07 -10.03
C ASP A 134 -12.24 -3.44 -10.30
N ALA A 135 -12.34 -2.73 -11.43
CA ALA A 135 -13.55 -1.98 -11.80
C ALA A 135 -14.80 -2.86 -12.01
N SER A 136 -14.67 -4.19 -12.01
CA SER A 136 -15.82 -5.09 -12.05
C SER A 136 -16.51 -5.23 -10.72
N TRP A 137 -15.93 -4.84 -9.57
CA TRP A 137 -16.60 -4.97 -8.28
C TRP A 137 -17.97 -4.29 -8.27
N GLY A 138 -18.96 -4.89 -7.59
CA GLY A 138 -20.35 -4.41 -7.59
C GLY A 138 -21.16 -4.77 -8.85
N GLN A 139 -20.54 -5.31 -9.90
CA GLN A 139 -21.26 -5.83 -11.07
C GLN A 139 -21.85 -7.24 -10.81
N PRO A 140 -22.87 -7.64 -11.57
CA PRO A 140 -23.33 -9.03 -11.52
C PRO A 140 -22.19 -9.99 -11.91
N ARG A 141 -21.94 -11.00 -11.07
CA ARG A 141 -20.90 -12.04 -11.25
C ARG A 141 -19.45 -11.60 -10.97
N SER A 142 -19.24 -10.48 -10.30
CA SER A 142 -17.90 -10.11 -9.84
C SER A 142 -17.35 -11.19 -8.91
N LEU A 143 -16.13 -11.62 -9.19
CA LEU A 143 -15.49 -12.75 -8.52
C LEU A 143 -14.11 -12.33 -8.05
N LEU A 144 -13.86 -12.50 -6.76
CA LEU A 144 -12.54 -12.37 -6.19
C LEU A 144 -11.74 -13.64 -6.53
N LYS A 145 -10.74 -13.47 -7.39
CA LYS A 145 -9.97 -14.58 -7.98
C LYS A 145 -8.66 -14.86 -7.25
N GLU A 146 -8.21 -13.91 -6.45
CA GLU A 146 -6.90 -13.90 -5.83
C GLU A 146 -6.93 -13.21 -4.47
N ILE A 147 -6.17 -13.75 -3.52
CA ILE A 147 -5.88 -13.14 -2.22
C ILE A 147 -4.38 -13.25 -2.00
N ASN A 148 -3.71 -12.13 -1.75
CA ASN A 148 -2.29 -12.13 -1.41
C ASN A 148 -2.15 -12.33 0.11
N ILE A 149 -1.30 -13.27 0.53
CA ILE A 149 -1.16 -13.70 1.92
C ILE A 149 0.28 -13.53 2.37
N TYR A 150 0.49 -12.93 3.53
CA TYR A 150 1.81 -12.55 4.00
C TYR A 150 2.16 -13.25 5.30
N MET A 151 3.28 -13.96 5.26
CA MET A 151 3.83 -14.75 6.35
C MET A 151 5.08 -14.08 6.89
N GLY A 152 5.25 -14.10 8.21
CA GLY A 152 6.45 -13.55 8.83
C GLY A 152 7.67 -14.38 8.45
N ASN A 153 8.77 -13.70 8.14
CA ASN A 153 10.06 -14.32 7.90
C ASN A 153 11.04 -13.89 8.99
N VAL A 154 11.78 -14.85 9.54
CA VAL A 154 12.83 -14.56 10.52
C VAL A 154 14.08 -14.21 9.75
N GLY A 155 14.65 -13.00 9.92
CA GLY A 155 15.92 -12.68 9.26
C GLY A 155 16.33 -11.22 9.07
N SER A 156 15.67 -10.25 9.68
CA SER A 156 16.04 -8.81 9.58
C SER A 156 15.84 -8.11 10.92
N ASN A 157 16.54 -7.00 11.14
CA ASN A 157 16.41 -6.22 12.38
C ASN A 157 15.10 -5.44 12.47
N VAL A 158 14.54 -4.98 11.34
CA VAL A 158 13.25 -4.28 11.30
C VAL A 158 12.08 -5.25 11.07
N SER A 159 11.99 -5.88 9.90
CA SER A 159 10.94 -6.84 9.54
C SER A 159 11.25 -7.58 8.23
N SER A 160 10.71 -8.78 8.07
CA SER A 160 10.78 -9.51 6.80
C SER A 160 9.51 -10.32 6.59
N GLY A 161 9.07 -10.40 5.33
CA GLY A 161 7.81 -11.03 4.96
C GLY A 161 7.91 -11.85 3.68
N LEU A 162 7.18 -12.97 3.64
CA LEU A 162 6.96 -13.79 2.46
C LEU A 162 5.54 -13.55 1.97
N SER A 163 5.37 -13.29 0.68
CA SER A 163 4.06 -13.16 0.05
C SER A 163 3.73 -14.38 -0.80
N TYR A 164 2.49 -14.83 -0.68
CA TYR A 164 1.91 -15.90 -1.45
C TYR A 164 0.60 -15.46 -2.09
N SER A 165 0.47 -15.68 -3.40
CA SER A 165 -0.80 -15.56 -4.10
C SER A 165 -1.64 -16.82 -3.85
N LEU A 166 -2.85 -16.65 -3.32
CA LEU A 166 -3.86 -17.71 -3.24
C LEU A 166 -4.84 -17.57 -4.39
N THR A 167 -4.89 -18.58 -5.25
CA THR A 167 -5.91 -18.69 -6.31
C THR A 167 -6.61 -20.06 -6.23
N LYS A 168 -7.57 -20.32 -7.14
CA LYS A 168 -8.17 -21.66 -7.30
C LYS A 168 -7.15 -22.76 -7.59
N LYS A 169 -5.95 -22.41 -8.09
CA LYS A 169 -4.87 -23.37 -8.37
C LYS A 169 -4.04 -23.73 -7.13
N GLY A 170 -4.23 -23.00 -6.03
CA GLY A 170 -3.46 -23.15 -4.79
C GLY A 170 -2.62 -21.92 -4.47
N LEU A 171 -1.61 -22.12 -3.61
CA LEU A 171 -0.67 -21.09 -3.19
C LEU A 171 0.55 -21.05 -4.10
N LEU A 172 0.95 -19.85 -4.48
CA LEU A 172 2.17 -19.57 -5.23
C LEU A 172 3.01 -18.55 -4.48
N PHE A 173 4.27 -18.87 -4.21
CA PHE A 173 5.21 -17.90 -3.63
C PHE A 173 5.53 -16.82 -4.67
N GLU A 174 5.38 -15.56 -4.29
CA GLU A 174 5.56 -14.42 -5.19
C GLU A 174 6.77 -13.57 -4.79
N ASN A 175 6.82 -13.13 -3.52
CA ASN A 175 7.76 -12.09 -3.10
C ASN A 175 8.40 -12.37 -1.75
N LEU A 176 9.67 -11.95 -1.61
CA LEU A 176 10.37 -11.79 -0.33
C LEU A 176 10.61 -10.30 -0.07
N TYR A 177 10.16 -9.79 1.07
CA TYR A 177 10.37 -8.41 1.50
C TYR A 177 11.40 -8.36 2.65
N SER A 178 12.34 -7.43 2.56
CA SER A 178 13.34 -7.15 3.60
C SER A 178 13.29 -5.66 3.95
N PHE A 179 13.09 -5.35 5.24
CA PHE A 179 12.93 -3.98 5.74
C PHE A 179 14.21 -3.54 6.45
N PHE A 180 14.57 -2.28 6.24
CA PHE A 180 15.79 -1.67 6.73
C PHE A 180 15.47 -0.27 7.29
N ASP A 181 16.05 0.08 8.43
CA ASP A 181 16.09 1.46 8.90
C ASP A 181 16.93 2.27 7.89
N ALA A 182 16.32 3.27 7.25
CA ALA A 182 16.97 3.97 6.14
C ALA A 182 18.23 4.75 6.56
N GLN A 183 18.34 5.12 7.84
CA GLN A 183 19.47 5.88 8.37
C GLN A 183 20.58 4.97 8.87
N GLN A 184 20.23 3.82 9.45
CA GLN A 184 21.18 2.90 10.08
C GLN A 184 21.62 1.75 9.18
N GLU A 185 20.79 1.35 8.23
CA GLU A 185 20.91 0.09 7.48
C GLU A 185 20.89 0.29 5.96
N ARG A 186 21.15 1.52 5.48
CA ARG A 186 21.16 1.84 4.05
C ARG A 186 22.09 0.93 3.23
N ASP A 187 23.31 0.69 3.71
CA ASP A 187 24.27 -0.15 3.01
C ASP A 187 23.76 -1.59 2.88
N GLN A 188 23.07 -2.10 3.91
CA GLN A 188 22.46 -3.44 3.89
C GLN A 188 21.28 -3.50 2.91
N ALA A 189 20.49 -2.43 2.80
CA ALA A 189 19.44 -2.33 1.78
C ALA A 189 20.04 -2.35 0.37
N ILE A 190 21.15 -1.65 0.15
CA ILE A 190 21.89 -1.67 -1.12
C ILE A 190 22.43 -3.07 -1.42
N GLU A 191 23.13 -3.69 -0.47
CA GLU A 191 23.63 -5.07 -0.61
C GLU A 191 22.50 -6.04 -0.93
N LYS A 192 21.34 -5.87 -0.28
CA LYS A 192 20.16 -6.68 -0.53
C LYS A 192 19.60 -6.47 -1.94
N ALA A 193 19.55 -5.23 -2.44
CA ALA A 193 19.14 -4.94 -3.82
C ALA A 193 20.10 -5.56 -4.84
N LEU A 194 21.41 -5.57 -4.54
CA LEU A 194 22.43 -6.20 -5.38
C LEU A 194 22.32 -7.74 -5.42
N CYS A 195 21.55 -8.37 -4.53
CA CYS A 195 21.24 -9.81 -4.58
C CYS A 195 20.11 -10.16 -5.58
N SER A 196 19.86 -9.30 -6.58
CA SER A 196 18.88 -9.55 -7.63
C SER A 196 19.29 -10.70 -8.55
N THR A 197 18.30 -11.44 -9.02
CA THR A 197 18.47 -12.44 -10.10
C THR A 197 18.18 -11.87 -11.49
N HIS A 198 17.85 -10.58 -11.60
CA HIS A 198 17.29 -9.97 -12.82
C HIS A 198 18.25 -9.04 -13.56
N PHE A 199 19.44 -8.76 -13.03
CA PHE A 199 20.42 -7.90 -13.70
C PHE A 199 21.88 -8.27 -13.40
N ASP A 200 22.77 -7.85 -14.30
CA ASP A 200 24.22 -8.04 -14.17
C ASP A 200 24.86 -6.89 -13.38
N LEU A 201 25.65 -7.23 -12.35
CA LEU A 201 26.24 -6.28 -11.40
C LEU A 201 27.24 -5.23 -11.95
N PRO A 202 28.05 -5.45 -13.00
CA PRO A 202 29.06 -4.46 -13.37
C PRO A 202 28.49 -3.16 -13.97
N GLN A 203 27.17 -3.04 -14.17
CA GLN A 203 26.52 -1.87 -14.78
C GLN A 203 25.43 -1.23 -13.90
N PHE A 204 25.33 -1.60 -12.62
CA PHE A 204 24.18 -1.22 -11.80
C PHE A 204 24.19 0.25 -11.33
N PRO A 205 23.25 1.10 -11.80
CA PRO A 205 23.23 2.51 -11.44
C PRO A 205 22.41 2.71 -10.15
N LEU A 206 23.07 2.58 -8.99
CA LEU A 206 22.43 2.67 -7.66
C LEU A 206 21.53 3.90 -7.49
N ASP A 207 21.97 5.07 -7.96
CA ASP A 207 21.23 6.33 -7.82
C ASP A 207 19.94 6.37 -8.66
N THR A 208 19.76 5.46 -9.61
CA THR A 208 18.50 5.31 -10.36
C THR A 208 17.47 4.49 -9.62
N LEU A 209 17.86 3.77 -8.57
CA LEU A 209 16.94 3.01 -7.71
C LEU A 209 16.74 3.65 -6.35
N PHE A 210 17.84 4.03 -5.71
CA PHE A 210 17.84 4.73 -4.44
C PHE A 210 17.72 6.23 -4.71
N LEU A 211 16.55 6.62 -5.22
CA LEU A 211 16.27 7.96 -5.73
C LEU A 211 16.66 9.02 -4.69
N PRO A 212 17.58 9.97 -5.01
CA PRO A 212 18.08 10.96 -4.05
C PRO A 212 16.98 11.80 -3.38
N GLN A 213 15.87 12.02 -4.07
CA GLN A 213 14.72 12.77 -3.56
C GLN A 213 13.92 12.00 -2.50
N LEU A 214 14.04 10.67 -2.47
CA LEU A 214 13.29 9.80 -1.55
C LEU A 214 14.17 9.11 -0.50
N ILE A 215 15.49 9.08 -0.70
CA ILE A 215 16.40 8.27 0.13
C ILE A 215 16.46 8.72 1.59
N ASP A 216 16.12 9.97 1.88
CA ASP A 216 15.92 10.48 3.24
C ASP A 216 14.51 10.12 3.77
N CYS A 217 14.15 8.84 3.63
CA CYS A 217 12.92 8.27 4.17
C CYS A 217 13.17 7.67 5.57
N GLY A 218 12.12 7.14 6.21
CA GLY A 218 12.25 6.45 7.49
C GLY A 218 12.66 4.99 7.34
N VAL A 219 12.01 4.27 6.42
CA VAL A 219 12.24 2.82 6.20
C VAL A 219 12.41 2.55 4.72
N LEU A 220 13.45 1.77 4.39
CA LEU A 220 13.66 1.20 3.06
C LEU A 220 13.17 -0.23 3.04
N VAL A 221 12.51 -0.63 1.97
CA VAL A 221 12.16 -2.04 1.75
C VAL A 221 12.67 -2.48 0.39
N VAL A 222 13.37 -3.61 0.38
CA VAL A 222 13.76 -4.28 -0.85
C VAL A 222 12.91 -5.54 -1.00
N ALA A 223 12.24 -5.65 -2.14
CA ALA A 223 11.43 -6.81 -2.50
C ALA A 223 12.10 -7.56 -3.64
N ASN A 224 12.35 -8.86 -3.45
CA ASN A 224 12.66 -9.74 -4.57
C ASN A 224 11.39 -10.44 -5.03
N LYS A 225 11.10 -10.33 -6.33
CA LYS A 225 9.89 -10.90 -6.93
C LYS A 225 10.27 -11.84 -8.06
N ARG A 226 9.31 -12.66 -8.47
CA ARG A 226 9.55 -13.67 -9.51
C ARG A 226 9.99 -13.08 -10.84
N GLU A 227 9.45 -11.92 -11.23
CA GLU A 227 9.62 -11.34 -12.57
C GLU A 227 10.31 -9.98 -12.57
N CYS A 228 10.47 -9.36 -11.39
CA CYS A 228 11.09 -8.05 -11.20
C CYS A 228 11.63 -7.94 -9.77
N ASP A 229 12.22 -6.81 -9.43
CA ASP A 229 12.47 -6.43 -8.03
C ASP A 229 11.72 -5.14 -7.71
N GLY A 230 11.62 -4.85 -6.41
CA GLY A 230 11.01 -3.62 -5.94
C GLY A 230 11.81 -2.92 -4.85
N ILE A 231 11.72 -1.60 -4.82
CA ILE A 231 12.21 -0.75 -3.73
C ILE A 231 11.06 0.13 -3.25
N TYR A 232 10.96 0.28 -1.93
CA TYR A 232 9.95 1.10 -1.29
C TYR A 232 10.60 2.08 -0.33
N PHE A 233 10.03 3.28 -0.29
CA PHE A 233 10.43 4.38 0.57
C PHE A 233 9.25 4.72 1.45
N SER A 234 9.40 4.54 2.76
CA SER A 234 8.33 4.75 3.72
C SER A 234 8.60 5.96 4.60
N ARG A 235 7.53 6.66 4.98
CA ARG A 235 7.52 7.88 5.79
C ARG A 235 8.14 9.12 5.12
N ILE A 236 7.92 9.26 3.81
CA ILE A 236 8.29 10.45 3.04
C ILE A 236 7.29 11.60 3.26
N SER A 237 7.71 12.84 2.96
CA SER A 237 6.85 14.02 3.05
C SER A 237 5.86 14.14 1.88
N VAL A 238 4.89 15.05 2.00
CA VAL A 238 3.99 15.38 0.88
C VAL A 238 4.72 15.95 -0.33
N ASP A 239 5.83 16.67 -0.15
CA ASP A 239 6.64 17.19 -1.26
C ASP A 239 7.33 16.07 -2.02
N GLN A 240 7.87 15.10 -1.29
CA GLN A 240 8.51 13.94 -1.87
C GLN A 240 7.48 13.07 -2.60
N LEU A 241 6.27 12.92 -2.05
CA LEU A 241 5.16 12.26 -2.74
C LEU A 241 4.78 12.99 -4.02
N LEU A 242 4.62 14.31 -3.98
CA LEU A 242 4.25 15.10 -5.17
C LEU A 242 5.31 14.97 -6.26
N TRP A 243 6.59 15.13 -5.90
CA TRP A 243 7.71 14.91 -6.82
C TRP A 243 7.66 13.52 -7.44
N PHE A 244 7.47 12.47 -6.62
CA PHE A 244 7.38 11.09 -7.09
C PHE A 244 6.23 10.91 -8.09
N MET A 245 5.05 11.44 -7.78
CA MET A 245 3.89 11.29 -8.63
C MET A 245 4.06 12.04 -9.96
N GLU A 246 4.70 13.19 -9.95
CA GLU A 246 5.03 13.95 -11.17
C GLU A 246 6.08 13.22 -12.02
N GLU A 247 7.16 12.74 -11.40
CA GLU A 247 8.24 11.98 -12.08
C GLU A 247 7.71 10.69 -12.71
N MET A 248 6.80 10.00 -12.02
CA MET A 248 6.18 8.75 -12.49
C MET A 248 4.97 8.99 -13.40
N ALA A 249 4.65 10.25 -13.72
CA ALA A 249 3.54 10.66 -14.59
C ALA A 249 2.16 10.13 -14.14
N TYR A 250 1.86 10.24 -12.85
CA TYR A 250 0.50 10.02 -12.35
C TYR A 250 -0.50 11.01 -12.97
N PRO A 251 -1.79 10.65 -13.09
CA PRO A 251 -2.80 11.53 -13.68
C PRO A 251 -2.91 12.89 -12.98
N GLU A 252 -3.11 13.97 -13.76
CA GLU A 252 -3.22 15.34 -13.23
C GLU A 252 -4.36 15.51 -12.21
N ALA A 253 -5.42 14.72 -12.34
CA ALA A 253 -6.51 14.70 -11.37
C ALA A 253 -6.06 14.27 -9.96
N LEU A 254 -4.94 13.56 -9.82
CA LEU A 254 -4.37 13.14 -8.54
C LEU A 254 -3.25 14.08 -8.09
N THR A 255 -2.27 14.35 -8.97
CA THR A 255 -1.14 15.23 -8.67
C THR A 255 -1.61 16.66 -8.38
N GLY A 256 -2.52 17.21 -9.19
CA GLY A 256 -3.10 18.53 -8.99
C GLY A 256 -3.88 18.62 -7.68
N TYR A 257 -4.62 17.56 -7.30
CA TYR A 257 -5.35 17.53 -6.03
C TYR A 257 -4.41 17.59 -4.81
N ILE A 258 -3.27 16.89 -4.85
CA ILE A 258 -2.26 16.96 -3.79
C ILE A 258 -1.59 18.34 -3.79
N ARG A 259 -1.21 18.85 -4.97
CA ARG A 259 -0.56 20.16 -5.11
C ARG A 259 -1.41 21.29 -4.54
N ASP A 260 -2.69 21.32 -4.87
CA ASP A 260 -3.63 22.36 -4.44
C ASP A 260 -3.97 22.29 -2.95
N ASN A 261 -3.80 21.12 -2.33
CA ASN A 261 -4.17 20.87 -0.92
C ASN A 261 -2.98 20.44 -0.07
N ARG A 262 -1.76 20.77 -0.52
CA ARG A 262 -0.50 20.37 0.09
C ARG A 262 -0.45 20.66 1.59
N ASP A 263 -0.85 21.87 1.98
CA ASP A 263 -0.82 22.29 3.39
C ASP A 263 -1.81 21.51 4.26
N MET A 264 -2.88 20.98 3.67
CA MET A 264 -3.84 20.13 4.39
C MET A 264 -3.30 18.71 4.62
N LEU A 265 -2.28 18.31 3.87
CA LEU A 265 -1.67 16.98 3.88
C LEU A 265 -0.27 16.96 4.54
N ALA A 266 0.35 18.12 4.76
CA ALA A 266 1.74 18.24 5.21
C ALA A 266 2.04 17.61 6.59
N HIS A 267 1.02 17.36 7.41
CA HIS A 267 1.16 16.66 8.69
C HIS A 267 1.33 15.14 8.55
N LEU A 268 0.93 14.57 7.41
CA LEU A 268 1.03 13.13 7.12
C LEU A 268 2.44 12.77 6.63
N SER A 269 2.78 11.51 6.82
CA SER A 269 3.83 10.86 6.05
C SER A 269 3.20 9.89 5.06
N PHE A 270 3.85 9.72 3.92
CA PHE A 270 3.42 8.84 2.84
C PHE A 270 4.47 7.78 2.59
N ASP A 271 4.06 6.78 1.83
CA ASP A 271 4.96 5.72 1.40
C ASP A 271 4.78 5.49 -0.10
N VAL A 272 5.86 5.08 -0.77
CA VAL A 272 5.86 4.81 -2.20
C VAL A 272 6.65 3.56 -2.54
N GLY A 273 6.30 2.91 -3.63
CA GLY A 273 6.94 1.70 -4.13
C GLY A 273 7.24 1.78 -5.63
N LEU A 274 8.35 1.18 -6.03
CA LEU A 274 8.82 1.07 -7.41
C LEU A 274 9.13 -0.39 -7.71
N ASP A 275 8.39 -0.99 -8.63
CA ASP A 275 8.75 -2.27 -9.25
C ASP A 275 9.48 -1.98 -10.56
N TYR A 276 10.68 -2.55 -10.70
CA TYR A 276 11.58 -2.24 -11.79
C TYR A 276 12.12 -3.48 -12.48
N LEU A 277 12.40 -3.30 -13.77
CA LEU A 277 12.99 -4.30 -14.65
C LEU A 277 14.30 -3.76 -15.20
N TRP A 278 15.25 -4.66 -15.42
CA TRP A 278 16.43 -4.39 -16.23
C TRP A 278 16.13 -4.75 -17.68
N GLN A 279 16.08 -3.74 -18.56
CA GLN A 279 15.79 -3.92 -19.99
C GLN A 279 16.73 -3.04 -20.81
N ASP A 280 17.38 -3.62 -21.82
CA ASP A 280 18.27 -2.90 -22.75
C ASP A 280 19.37 -2.07 -22.04
N GLY A 281 19.95 -2.61 -20.96
CA GLY A 281 21.03 -1.95 -20.21
C GLY A 281 20.58 -0.76 -19.35
N ARG A 282 19.28 -0.62 -19.10
CA ARG A 282 18.71 0.43 -18.26
C ARG A 282 17.61 -0.09 -17.34
N ILE A 283 17.36 0.65 -16.28
CA ILE A 283 16.24 0.41 -15.38
C ILE A 283 14.98 1.00 -16.00
N ARG A 284 13.90 0.22 -15.98
CA ARG A 284 12.56 0.66 -16.33
C ARG A 284 11.61 0.39 -15.17
N PHE A 285 10.97 1.43 -14.67
CA PHE A 285 9.84 1.29 -13.74
C PHE A 285 8.63 0.77 -14.52
N HIS A 286 8.17 -0.43 -14.17
CA HIS A 286 7.02 -1.06 -14.80
C HIS A 286 5.73 -0.77 -14.00
N LYS A 287 5.84 -0.73 -12.67
CA LYS A 287 4.73 -0.42 -11.79
C LYS A 287 5.23 0.42 -10.62
N THR A 288 4.50 1.47 -10.30
CA THR A 288 4.78 2.31 -9.13
C THR A 288 3.54 2.37 -8.26
N ALA A 289 3.68 2.73 -6.99
CA ALA A 289 2.55 2.87 -6.09
C ALA A 289 2.79 3.92 -5.02
N TYR A 290 1.71 4.48 -4.49
CA TYR A 290 1.72 5.25 -3.24
C TYR A 290 0.64 4.76 -2.29
N TYR A 291 0.86 4.97 -0.99
CA TYR A 291 0.07 4.33 0.06
C TYR A 291 -0.43 5.31 1.12
N GLY A 292 -1.43 4.86 1.86
CA GLY A 292 -1.93 5.50 3.07
C GLY A 292 -2.93 4.61 3.80
N VAL A 293 -3.63 5.18 4.78
CA VAL A 293 -4.54 4.44 5.67
C VAL A 293 -5.94 5.05 5.64
N PHE A 294 -6.98 4.22 5.84
CA PHE A 294 -8.38 4.64 5.93
C PHE A 294 -9.21 3.84 6.92
#